data_AF-A0A6V8LF21-F1
#
_entry.id   AF-A0A6V8LF21-F1
#
_cell.length_a   1.000
_cell.length_b   1.000
_cell.length_c   1.000
_cell.angle_alpha   90.00
_cell.angle_beta   90.00
_cell.angle_gamma   90.00
#
_symmetry.space_group_name_H-M   'P 1'
#
loop_
_entity.id
_entity.type
_entity.pdbx_description
1 polymer ?
#
loop_
_entity_poly.entity_id
_entity_poly.type
_entity_poly.pdbx_seq_one_letter_code
_entity_poly.pdbx_strand_id
1 'polypeptide(L)'
;MLPEGGFRTGSSDVLLAELVVDGVAEPVTFWMAATQFERWRHTHLTVDVVPGRGSGFSLEAPEGVRFLIRSRLLTPQEQAALDA
;
A
#
# COMPACT_ATOMS: atom_id res chain seq x y z
N MET A 1 -14.79 -9.31 31.62
CA MET A 1 -15.71 -8.74 30.61
C MET A 1 -15.37 -7.26 30.49
N LEU A 2 -14.97 -6.80 29.30
CA LEU A 2 -14.72 -5.38 29.04
C LEU A 2 -16.06 -4.65 28.85
N PRO A 3 -16.19 -3.38 29.26
CA PRO A 3 -17.47 -2.67 29.24
C PRO A 3 -17.89 -2.28 27.82
N GLU A 4 -19.21 -2.10 27.65
CA GLU A 4 -19.84 -1.78 26.38
C GLU A 4 -19.28 -0.47 25.79
N GLY A 5 -18.72 -0.58 24.59
CA GLY A 5 -18.05 0.53 23.88
C GLY A 5 -16.57 0.29 23.56
N GLY A 6 -15.93 -0.74 24.12
CA GLY A 6 -14.50 -1.00 23.91
C GLY A 6 -14.10 -1.66 22.59
N PHE A 7 -15.06 -2.05 21.74
CA PHE A 7 -14.75 -2.68 20.46
C PHE A 7 -15.85 -2.41 19.42
N ARG A 8 -15.55 -1.52 18.46
CA ARG A 8 -16.34 -1.29 17.24
C ARG A 8 -15.41 -1.30 16.01
N THR A 9 -15.32 -2.50 15.44
CA THR A 9 -15.20 -2.91 14.01
C THR A 9 -14.71 -1.90 12.95
N GLY A 10 -13.57 -2.22 12.33
CA GLY A 10 -13.46 -2.57 10.90
C GLY A 10 -13.65 -1.50 9.82
N SER A 11 -12.54 -0.91 9.39
CA SER A 11 -12.27 -0.39 8.02
C SER A 11 -10.77 -0.07 7.91
N SER A 12 -9.93 -1.07 8.21
CA SER A 12 -8.55 -0.78 8.62
C SER A 12 -7.60 -0.46 7.47
N ASP A 13 -8.01 -0.54 6.20
CA ASP A 13 -7.15 -0.28 5.05
C ASP A 13 -7.72 0.86 4.18
N VAL A 14 -6.83 1.73 3.70
CA VAL A 14 -7.07 2.84 2.78
C VAL A 14 -6.66 2.39 1.38
N LEU A 15 -7.55 2.55 0.40
CA LEU A 15 -7.22 2.38 -1.01
C LEU A 15 -6.33 3.54 -1.45
N LEU A 16 -5.10 3.26 -1.85
CA LEU A 16 -4.15 4.28 -2.30
C LEU A 16 -4.17 4.48 -3.81
N ALA A 17 -4.37 3.40 -4.58
CA ALA A 17 -4.35 3.47 -6.03
C ALA A 17 -5.09 2.29 -6.66
N GLU A 18 -5.62 2.51 -7.86
CA GLU A 18 -6.05 1.48 -8.79
C GLU A 18 -5.07 1.49 -9.97
N LEU A 19 -4.24 0.46 -10.08
CA LEU A 19 -3.16 0.36 -11.05
C LEU A 19 -3.67 -0.35 -12.29
N VAL A 20 -3.70 0.34 -13.43
CA VAL A 20 -3.96 -0.27 -14.73
C VAL A 20 -2.65 -0.89 -15.23
N VAL A 21 -2.65 -2.20 -15.44
CA VAL A 21 -1.49 -2.97 -15.91
C VAL A 21 -1.83 -3.61 -17.24
N ASP A 22 -0.98 -3.40 -18.25
CA ASP A 22 -1.17 -3.98 -19.58
C ASP A 22 -1.28 -5.52 -19.49
N GLY A 23 -2.31 -6.07 -20.12
CA GLY A 23 -2.59 -7.50 -20.09
C GLY A 23 -3.36 -7.99 -18.85
N VAL A 24 -3.66 -7.11 -17.88
CA VAL A 24 -4.58 -7.40 -16.78
C VAL A 24 -5.92 -6.75 -17.08
N ALA A 25 -6.99 -7.55 -17.09
CA ALA A 25 -8.32 -7.08 -17.49
C ALA A 25 -8.93 -6.08 -16.50
N GLU A 26 -8.66 -6.25 -15.21
CA GLU A 26 -9.19 -5.41 -14.13
C GLU A 26 -8.07 -4.61 -13.45
N PRO A 27 -8.33 -3.39 -12.97
CA PRO A 27 -7.35 -2.62 -12.22
C PRO A 27 -6.89 -3.34 -10.95
N VAL A 28 -5.58 -3.31 -10.69
CA VAL A 28 -5.00 -3.87 -9.48
C VAL A 28 -5.08 -2.82 -8.37
N THR A 29 -5.88 -3.10 -7.34
CA THR A 29 -6.02 -2.20 -6.19
C THR A 29 -4.81 -2.30 -5.24
N PHE A 30 -4.26 -1.17 -4.82
CA PHE A 30 -3.18 -1.07 -3.83
C PHE A 30 -3.70 -0.47 -2.52
N TRP A 31 -3.58 -1.23 -1.43
CA TRP A 31 -4.16 -0.88 -0.13
C TRP A 31 -3.07 -0.71 0.93
N MET A 32 -3.33 0.14 1.92
CA MET A 32 -2.46 0.33 3.08
C MET A 32 -3.27 0.44 4.35
N ALA A 33 -2.85 -0.22 5.42
CA ALA A 33 -3.49 -0.06 6.72
C ALA A 33 -3.58 1.41 7.13
N ALA A 34 -4.74 1.89 7.59
CA ALA A 34 -5.00 3.26 8.03
C ALA A 34 -3.96 3.76 9.04
N THR A 35 -3.52 2.91 9.96
CA THR A 35 -2.44 3.26 10.92
C THR A 35 -1.07 3.45 10.25
N GLN A 36 -0.80 2.78 9.13
CA GLN A 36 0.39 3.03 8.32
C GLN A 36 0.19 4.27 7.45
N PHE A 37 -1.01 4.45 6.88
CA PHE A 37 -1.36 5.61 6.08
C PHE A 37 -1.18 6.91 6.86
N GLU A 38 -1.70 7.03 8.08
CA GLU A 38 -1.50 8.22 8.92
C GLU A 38 -0.01 8.54 9.14
N ARG A 39 0.84 7.52 9.20
CA ARG A 39 2.28 7.70 9.37
C ARG A 39 3.01 8.01 8.08
N TRP A 40 2.53 7.55 6.92
CA TRP A 40 3.28 7.57 5.66
C TRP A 40 2.60 8.32 4.52
N ARG A 41 1.42 8.95 4.74
CA ARG A 41 0.69 9.69 3.71
C ARG A 41 1.47 10.84 3.08
N HIS A 42 2.49 11.35 3.76
CA HIS A 42 3.41 12.38 3.27
C HIS A 42 4.60 11.79 2.46
N THR A 43 4.48 10.55 1.98
CA THR A 43 5.50 9.89 1.17
C THR A 43 4.96 9.47 -0.20
N HIS A 44 5.80 9.60 -1.21
CA HIS A 44 5.62 8.92 -2.49
C HIS A 44 6.16 7.50 -2.36
N LEU A 45 5.34 6.51 -2.66
CA LEU A 45 5.70 5.10 -2.64
C LEU A 45 5.91 4.59 -4.07
N THR A 46 7.04 3.94 -4.29
CA THR A 46 7.33 3.21 -5.52
C THR A 46 7.37 1.73 -5.21
N VAL A 47 6.59 0.93 -5.93
CA VAL A 47 6.56 -0.53 -5.81
C VAL A 47 7.34 -1.12 -6.98
N ASP A 48 8.52 -1.64 -6.69
CA ASP A 48 9.38 -2.30 -7.69
C ASP A 48 9.20 -3.82 -7.65
N VAL A 49 9.46 -4.47 -8.80
CA VAL A 49 9.70 -5.91 -8.91
C VAL A 49 11.19 -6.12 -9.18
N VAL A 50 11.87 -6.84 -8.29
CA VAL A 50 13.31 -7.10 -8.40
C VAL A 50 13.61 -8.59 -8.29
N PRO A 51 14.72 -9.08 -8.88
CA PRO A 51 15.14 -10.47 -8.69
C PRO A 51 15.38 -10.78 -7.21
N GLY A 52 14.94 -11.95 -6.75
CA GLY A 52 15.19 -12.41 -5.39
C GLY A 52 14.08 -13.29 -4.83
N ARG A 53 14.28 -13.76 -3.60
CA ARG A 53 13.29 -14.58 -2.90
C ARG A 53 12.19 -13.69 -2.29
N GLY A 54 10.95 -13.85 -2.76
CA GLY A 54 9.76 -13.27 -2.14
C GLY A 54 9.54 -13.78 -0.70
N SER A 55 8.64 -13.12 0.04
CA SER A 55 8.18 -13.63 1.33
C SER A 55 7.49 -14.99 1.16
N GLY A 56 7.51 -15.85 2.18
CA GLY A 56 6.89 -17.19 2.10
C GLY A 56 5.37 -17.18 1.86
N PHE A 57 4.73 -16.04 2.03
CA PHE A 57 3.30 -15.81 1.76
C PHE A 57 3.02 -15.08 0.44
N SER A 58 4.08 -14.71 -0.29
CA SER A 58 3.97 -13.89 -1.49
C SER A 58 3.77 -14.78 -2.73
N LEU A 59 2.81 -14.41 -3.58
CA LEU A 59 2.43 -15.22 -4.76
C LEU A 59 3.54 -15.28 -5.83
N GLU A 60 4.43 -14.29 -5.86
CA GLU A 60 5.55 -14.22 -6.80
C GLU A 60 6.78 -15.01 -6.32
N ALA A 61 6.76 -15.58 -5.11
CA ALA A 61 7.86 -16.36 -4.58
C ALA A 61 8.38 -17.49 -5.50
N PRO A 62 7.54 -18.28 -6.23
CA PRO A 62 8.03 -19.29 -7.17
C PRO A 62 8.61 -18.68 -8.47
N GLU A 63 8.34 -17.41 -8.77
CA GLU A 63 8.76 -16.73 -9.99
C GLU A 63 10.18 -16.15 -9.91
N GLY A 64 10.87 -16.32 -8.78
CA GLY A 64 12.26 -15.85 -8.59
C GLY A 64 12.41 -14.33 -8.47
N VAL A 65 11.30 -13.62 -8.26
CA VAL A 65 11.24 -12.18 -8.02
C VAL A 65 10.64 -11.87 -6.65
N ARG A 66 10.72 -10.59 -6.25
CA ARG A 66 10.09 -10.06 -5.03
C ARG A 66 9.68 -8.61 -5.24
N PHE A 67 8.66 -8.19 -4.49
CA PHE A 67 8.33 -6.77 -4.39
C PHE A 67 9.30 -6.02 -3.46
N LEU A 68 9.61 -4.78 -3.83
CA LEU A 68 10.37 -3.83 -3.02
C LEU A 68 9.67 -2.48 -3.00
N ILE A 69 9.28 -2.02 -1.81
CA ILE A 69 8.72 -0.66 -1.64
C ILE A 69 9.86 0.30 -1.34
N ARG A 70 9.98 1.36 -2.15
CA ARG A 70 10.82 2.52 -1.87
C ARG A 70 9.94 3.71 -1.54
N SER A 71 10.41 4.55 -0.64
CA SER A 71 9.70 5.76 -0.24
C SER A 71 10.60 6.98 -0.36
N ARG A 72 10.02 8.10 -0.80
CA ARG A 72 10.60 9.44 -0.62
C ARG A 72 9.53 10.37 -0.06
N LEU A 73 9.93 11.49 0.53
CA LEU A 73 8.97 12.53 0.90
C LEU A 73 8.27 13.09 -0.35
N LEU A 74 7.01 13.48 -0.20
CA LEU A 74 6.31 14.27 -1.21
C LEU A 74 7.01 15.60 -1.39
N THR A 75 7.08 16.06 -2.64
CA THR A 75 7.45 17.45 -2.95
C THR A 75 6.38 18.41 -2.43
N PRO A 76 6.69 19.71 -2.24
CA PRO A 76 5.68 20.68 -1.80
C PRO A 76 4.43 20.71 -2.68
N GLN A 77 4.59 20.52 -3.99
CA GLN A 77 3.47 20.46 -4.93
C GLN A 77 2.62 19.19 -4.76
N GLU A 78 3.26 18.03 -4.59
CA GLU A 78 2.55 16.77 -4.35
C GLU A 78 1.83 16.77 -3.00
N GLN A 79 2.44 17.36 -1.96
CA GLN A 79 1.81 17.53 -0.65
C GLN A 79 0.60 18.46 -0.72
N ALA A 80 0.71 19.60 -1.42
CA ALA A 80 -0.42 20.50 -1.62
C ALA A 80 -1.58 19.85 -2.37
N ALA A 81 -1.31 18.96 -3.34
CA ALA A 81 -2.33 18.21 -4.04
C ALA A 81 -3.05 17.17 -3.16
N LEU A 82 -2.40 16.68 -2.10
CA LEU A 82 -2.99 15.75 -1.13
C LEU A 82 -3.88 16.46 -0.10
N ASP A 83 -3.57 17.73 0.19
CA ASP A 83 -4.28 18.54 1.21
C ASP A 83 -5.44 19.37 0.62
N ALA A 84 -5.54 19.44 -0.71
CA ALA A 84 -6.61 20.12 -1.45
C ALA A 84 -7.90 19.29 -1.54
#